data_AF-A0A2G4HQ93-F1
#
_entry.id   AF-A0A2G4HQ93-F1
#
_cell.length_a   1.000
_cell.length_b   1.000
_cell.length_c   1.000
_cell.angle_alpha   90.00
_cell.angle_beta   90.00
_cell.angle_gamma   90.00
#
_symmetry.space_group_name_H-M   'P 1'
#
loop_
_entity.id
_entity.type
_entity.pdbx_description
1 polymer ?
#
loop_
_entity_poly.entity_id
_entity_poly.type
_entity_poly.pdbx_seq_one_letter_code
_entity_poly.pdbx_strand_id
1 'polypeptide(L)'
;MVLFGSPLALQAAEVLQVRSGTLLQIGDGNRNYTVRLACLAVTPEANAEAVAWLRQQLPRRSRVNLRPVGSDAGILVARVSRLEGGAGSPPSSAGARGNAPGPDLAQGLVDAGLASWLPNCSS
;
A
#
# COMPACT_ATOMS: atom_id res chain seq x y z
N MET A 1 34.95 -23.39 -10.12
CA MET A 1 34.48 -22.43 -9.11
C MET A 1 33.01 -22.16 -9.41
N VAL A 2 32.10 -22.90 -8.77
CA VAL A 2 30.66 -22.83 -9.03
C VAL A 2 30.10 -21.65 -8.22
N LEU A 3 29.70 -20.58 -8.90
CA LEU A 3 28.96 -19.48 -8.27
C LEU A 3 27.52 -19.95 -8.01
N PHE A 4 27.26 -20.43 -6.79
CA PHE A 4 25.91 -20.56 -6.24
C PHE A 4 25.39 -19.15 -5.90
N GLY A 5 24.88 -18.43 -6.90
CA GLY A 5 24.09 -17.23 -6.66
C GLY A 5 22.71 -17.64 -6.17
N SER A 6 22.47 -17.56 -4.87
CA SER A 6 21.15 -17.78 -4.27
C SER A 6 20.07 -17.02 -5.04
N PRO A 7 18.87 -17.58 -5.25
CA PRO A 7 17.77 -16.77 -5.70
C PRO A 7 17.62 -15.65 -4.67
N LEU A 8 17.86 -14.41 -5.09
CA LEU A 8 17.43 -13.24 -4.33
C LEU A 8 15.93 -13.42 -4.22
N ALA A 9 15.48 -14.00 -3.10
CA ALA A 9 14.09 -14.03 -2.74
C ALA A 9 13.67 -12.57 -2.81
N LEU A 10 12.88 -12.25 -3.82
CA LEU A 10 12.20 -10.97 -3.94
C LEU A 10 11.25 -10.97 -2.75
N GLN A 11 11.79 -10.56 -1.59
CA GLN A 11 11.08 -10.57 -0.33
C GLN A 11 9.91 -9.64 -0.55
N ALA A 12 8.72 -10.11 -0.20
CA ALA A 12 7.57 -9.25 -0.30
C ALA A 12 7.70 -8.15 0.75
N ALA A 13 7.40 -6.93 0.36
CA ALA A 13 7.56 -5.78 1.21
C ALA A 13 6.59 -5.88 2.40
N GLU A 14 7.08 -5.74 3.63
CA GLU A 14 6.25 -5.86 4.84
C GLU A 14 6.00 -4.50 5.46
N VAL A 15 4.76 -4.24 5.89
CA VAL A 15 4.45 -3.02 6.63
C VAL A 15 5.01 -3.12 8.03
N LEU A 16 6.02 -2.29 8.31
CA LEU A 16 6.66 -2.17 9.62
C LEU A 16 5.90 -1.18 10.50
N GLN A 17 5.60 0.01 9.96
CA GLN A 17 4.90 1.07 10.68
C GLN A 17 4.05 1.91 9.73
N VAL A 18 2.91 2.39 10.23
CA VAL A 18 2.10 3.42 9.56
C VAL A 18 2.51 4.76 10.17
N ARG A 19 3.16 5.62 9.38
CA ARG A 19 3.63 6.95 9.82
C ARG A 19 2.48 7.97 9.75
N SER A 20 1.72 7.93 8.66
CA SER A 20 0.57 8.80 8.37
C SER A 20 -0.44 8.08 7.47
N GLY A 21 -1.61 8.67 7.22
CA GLY A 21 -2.65 8.14 6.34
C GLY A 21 -2.21 7.94 4.88
N THR A 22 -1.07 8.51 4.49
CA THR A 22 -0.46 8.35 3.17
C THR A 22 0.96 7.79 3.21
N LEU A 23 1.59 7.68 4.38
CA LEU A 23 3.00 7.30 4.54
C LEU A 23 3.13 6.00 5.33
N LEU A 24 3.73 5.01 4.68
CA LEU A 24 3.97 3.68 5.21
C LEU A 24 5.46 3.42 5.26
N GLN A 25 5.94 2.93 6.40
CA GLN A 25 7.29 2.39 6.49
C GLN A 25 7.25 0.90 6.15
N ILE A 26 7.99 0.55 5.12
CA ILE A 26 8.06 -0.79 4.57
C ILE A 26 9.44 -1.38 4.81
N GLY A 27 9.48 -2.68 5.11
CA GLY A 27 10.69 -3.47 5.23
C GLY A 27 10.68 -4.60 4.21
N ASP A 28 11.68 -4.65 3.35
CA ASP A 28 11.84 -5.70 2.34
C ASP A 28 12.73 -6.86 2.85
N GLY A 29 12.87 -7.00 4.17
CA GLY A 29 13.84 -7.91 4.80
C GLY A 29 15.32 -7.47 4.67
N ASN A 30 15.69 -6.70 3.65
CA ASN A 30 17.04 -6.17 3.44
C ASN A 30 17.19 -4.69 3.81
N ARG A 31 16.17 -3.87 3.52
CA ARG A 31 16.17 -2.42 3.78
C ARG A 31 14.81 -1.97 4.29
N ASN A 32 14.81 -0.93 5.11
CA ASN A 32 13.62 -0.21 5.55
C ASN A 32 13.53 1.12 4.80
N TYR A 33 12.37 1.41 4.22
CA TYR A 33 12.15 2.65 3.48
C TYR A 33 10.73 3.15 3.65
N THR A 34 10.55 4.45 3.44
CA THR A 34 9.23 5.07 3.50
C THR A 34 8.64 5.10 2.11
N VAL A 35 7.41 4.62 2.00
CA VAL A 35 6.61 4.62 0.79
C VAL A 35 5.40 5.50 1.01
N ARG A 36 5.09 6.33 0.02
CA ARG A 36 3.84 7.06 -0.04
C ARG A 36 2.84 6.31 -0.89
N LEU A 37 1.60 6.23 -0.41
CA LEU A 37 0.48 5.70 -1.20
C LEU A 37 0.28 6.60 -2.42
N ALA A 38 0.33 5.97 -3.58
CA ALA A 38 0.04 6.63 -4.84
C ALA A 38 -1.43 7.07 -4.93
N CYS A 39 -1.66 8.16 -5.66
CA CYS A 39 -2.97 8.48 -6.22
C CYS A 39 -4.11 8.79 -5.26
N LEU A 40 -3.81 9.04 -3.98
CA LEU A 40 -4.78 9.49 -3.00
C LEU A 40 -4.29 10.71 -2.23
N ALA A 41 -5.23 11.53 -1.78
CA ALA A 41 -5.01 12.61 -0.84
C ALA A 41 -5.85 12.35 0.42
N VAL A 42 -5.21 12.41 1.58
CA VAL A 42 -5.85 12.34 2.89
C VAL A 42 -5.78 13.73 3.51
N THR A 43 -6.91 14.27 3.94
CA THR A 43 -6.96 15.56 4.62
C THR A 43 -6.31 15.42 6.01
N PRO A 44 -5.72 16.49 6.57
CA PRO A 44 -5.12 16.42 7.90
C PRO A 44 -6.13 16.01 8.99
N GLU A 45 -7.41 16.32 8.79
CA GLU A 45 -8.52 15.95 9.67
C GLU A 45 -8.79 14.44 9.63
N ALA A 46 -8.80 13.83 8.43
CA ALA A 46 -8.99 12.40 8.25
C ALA A 46 -7.70 11.57 8.49
N ASN A 47 -6.55 12.22 8.68
CA ASN A 47 -5.26 11.53 8.80
C ASN A 47 -5.21 10.56 9.99
N ALA A 48 -5.78 10.93 11.15
CA ALA A 48 -5.80 10.06 12.32
C ALA A 48 -6.66 8.81 12.07
N GLU A 49 -7.83 8.96 11.46
CA GLU A 49 -8.72 7.86 11.09
C GLU A 49 -8.12 6.98 9.99
N ALA A 50 -7.50 7.58 8.97
CA ALA A 50 -6.79 6.87 7.93
C ALA A 50 -5.64 6.02 8.49
N VAL A 51 -4.88 6.54 9.47
CA VAL A 51 -3.85 5.76 10.18
C VAL A 51 -4.46 4.60 10.94
N ALA A 52 -5.57 4.83 11.65
CA ALA A 52 -6.26 3.77 12.40
C ALA A 52 -6.78 2.67 11.46
N TRP A 53 -7.41 3.05 10.34
CA TRP A 53 -7.90 2.14 9.31
C TRP A 53 -6.76 1.34 8.67
N LEU A 54 -5.65 2.01 8.30
CA LEU A 54 -4.47 1.32 7.75
C LEU A 54 -3.89 0.32 8.73
N ARG A 55 -3.84 0.63 10.03
CA ARG A 55 -3.37 -0.29 11.07
C ARG A 55 -4.29 -1.49 11.26
N GLN A 56 -5.60 -1.31 11.06
CA GLN A 56 -6.57 -2.41 11.10
C GLN A 56 -6.42 -3.32 9.88
N GLN A 57 -6.23 -2.74 8.68
CA GLN A 57 -6.10 -3.51 7.45
C GLN A 57 -4.70 -4.14 7.27
N LEU A 58 -3.68 -3.54 7.88
CA LEU A 58 -2.29 -4.00 7.85
C LEU A 58 -1.82 -4.30 9.29
N PRO A 59 -2.23 -5.44 9.87
CA PRO A 59 -1.66 -5.91 11.13
C PRO A 59 -0.13 -6.04 11.03
N ARG A 60 0.57 -6.05 12.17
CA ARG A 60 2.05 -6.03 12.21
C ARG A 60 2.66 -7.12 11.32
N ARG A 61 3.66 -6.75 10.52
CA ARG A 61 4.32 -7.63 9.53
C ARG A 61 3.36 -8.14 8.44
N SER A 62 2.35 -7.35 8.09
CA SER A 62 1.52 -7.63 6.92
C SER A 62 2.36 -7.52 5.67
N ARG A 63 2.30 -8.58 4.87
CA ARG A 63 2.98 -8.66 3.59
C ARG A 63 2.18 -7.92 2.54
N VAL A 64 2.82 -6.98 1.87
CA VAL A 64 2.23 -6.16 0.82
C VAL A 64 3.06 -6.27 -0.45
N ASN A 65 2.37 -6.15 -1.57
CA ASN A 65 2.96 -5.96 -2.87
C ASN A 65 3.05 -4.47 -3.16
N LEU A 66 4.25 -4.02 -3.53
CA LEU A 66 4.48 -2.64 -3.94
C LEU A 66 4.58 -2.57 -5.46
N ARG A 67 3.81 -1.66 -6.05
CA ARG A 67 3.94 -1.29 -7.46
C ARG A 67 4.37 0.17 -7.56
N PRO A 68 5.68 0.45 -7.75
CA PRO A 68 6.16 1.83 -7.82
C PRO A 68 5.54 2.54 -9.03
N VAL A 69 5.06 3.76 -8.79
CA VAL A 69 4.53 4.64 -9.83
C VAL A 69 5.46 5.83 -10.10
N GLY A 70 6.31 6.17 -9.13
CA GLY A 70 7.22 7.29 -9.24
C GLY A 70 7.90 7.59 -7.91
N SER A 71 8.45 8.79 -7.79
CA SER A 71 9.02 9.30 -6.55
C SER A 71 8.63 10.76 -6.40
N ASP A 72 8.25 11.16 -5.19
CA ASP A 72 7.86 12.53 -4.86
C ASP A 72 8.74 13.02 -3.72
N ALA A 73 9.42 14.16 -3.91
CA ALA A 73 10.33 14.75 -2.92
C ALA A 73 11.36 13.76 -2.34
N GLY A 74 11.84 12.81 -3.15
CA GLY A 74 12.79 11.76 -2.71
C GLY A 74 12.15 10.59 -1.96
N ILE A 75 10.82 10.55 -1.81
CA ILE A 75 10.07 9.44 -1.23
C ILE A 75 9.48 8.58 -2.34
N LEU A 76 9.60 7.26 -2.22
CA LEU A 76 9.04 6.32 -3.20
C LEU A 76 7.51 6.39 -3.17
N VAL A 77 6.89 6.65 -4.32
CA VAL A 77 5.43 6.63 -4.46
C VAL A 77 5.06 5.32 -5.13
N ALA A 78 4.23 4.51 -4.47
CA ALA A 78 3.83 3.21 -4.97
C ALA A 78 2.37 2.91 -4.63
N ARG A 79 1.73 2.11 -5.51
CA ARG A 79 0.49 1.42 -5.13
C ARG A 79 0.85 0.26 -4.22
N VAL A 80 0.06 0.11 -3.17
CA VAL A 80 0.29 -0.90 -2.15
C VAL A 80 -0.97 -1.76 -2.09
N SER A 81 -0.81 -3.03 -2.45
CA SER A 81 -1.85 -4.04 -2.33
C SER A 81 -1.41 -5.12 -1.34
N ARG A 82 -2.34 -5.71 -0.60
CA ARG A 82 -1.98 -6.80 0.33
C ARG A 82 -1.65 -8.08 -0.44
N LEU A 83 -0.59 -8.77 -0.04
CA LEU A 83 -0.21 -10.06 -0.62
C LEU A 83 -0.93 -11.18 0.16
N GLU A 84 -2.26 -11.23 -0.01
CA GLU A 84 -3.24 -12.24 0.43
C GLU A 84 -3.30 -12.72 1.90
N GLY A 85 -4.55 -12.78 2.42
CA GLY A 85 -4.97 -13.62 3.55
C GLY A 85 -5.56 -12.90 4.79
N GLY A 86 -6.82 -12.43 4.74
CA GLY A 86 -7.64 -12.31 5.97
C GLY A 86 -8.57 -11.09 6.11
N ALA A 87 -9.87 -11.34 5.89
CA ALA A 87 -11.04 -10.77 6.57
C ALA A 87 -11.04 -9.25 6.92
N GLY A 88 -11.59 -8.42 6.04
CA GLY A 88 -11.92 -7.04 6.39
C GLY A 88 -12.41 -6.14 5.28
N SER A 89 -12.83 -6.67 4.13
CA SER A 89 -13.38 -5.86 3.03
C SER A 89 -14.84 -6.24 2.80
N PRO A 90 -15.80 -5.29 2.83
CA PRO A 90 -17.18 -5.55 2.41
C PRO A 90 -17.20 -5.96 0.92
N PRO A 91 -18.21 -6.74 0.47
CA PRO A 91 -18.29 -7.18 -0.93
C PRO A 91 -18.50 -5.95 -1.84
N SER A 92 -17.48 -5.61 -2.62
CA SER A 92 -17.53 -4.54 -3.62
C SER A 92 -18.46 -4.94 -4.77
N SER A 93 -19.69 -4.43 -4.76
CA SER A 93 -20.57 -4.40 -5.93
C SER A 93 -20.31 -3.14 -6.75
N ALA A 94 -19.21 -3.11 -7.50
CA ALA A 94 -19.02 -2.16 -8.61
C ALA A 94 -18.02 -2.76 -9.59
N GLY A 95 -18.54 -3.19 -10.75
CA GLY A 95 -17.77 -3.91 -11.75
C GLY A 95 -16.62 -3.08 -12.34
N ALA A 96 -15.48 -3.72 -12.50
CA ALA A 96 -14.52 -3.37 -13.53
C ALA A 96 -13.85 -4.65 -14.04
N ARG A 97 -13.98 -4.88 -15.33
CA ARG A 97 -13.38 -6.00 -16.07
C ARG A 97 -11.86 -5.85 -16.07
N GLY A 98 -11.17 -6.95 -15.76
CA GLY A 98 -9.79 -7.18 -16.18
C GLY A 98 -8.72 -6.98 -15.11
N ASN A 99 -8.20 -8.09 -14.57
CA ASN A 99 -6.88 -8.20 -13.93
C ASN A 99 -6.65 -7.25 -12.72
N ALA A 100 -7.46 -7.39 -11.66
CA ALA A 100 -7.28 -6.63 -10.44
C ALA A 100 -6.21 -7.31 -9.54
N PRO A 101 -5.08 -6.64 -9.21
CA PRO A 101 -4.34 -7.00 -7.99
C PRO A 101 -5.29 -6.86 -6.79
N GLY A 102 -5.07 -7.63 -5.71
CA GLY A 102 -5.90 -7.60 -4.50
C GLY A 102 -6.17 -6.17 -3.98
N PRO A 103 -7.19 -5.97 -3.11
CA PRO A 103 -7.77 -4.66 -2.83
C PRO A 103 -6.69 -3.61 -2.55
N ASP A 104 -6.53 -2.67 -3.50
CA ASP A 104 -5.63 -1.54 -3.35
C ASP A 104 -6.00 -0.77 -2.07
N LEU A 105 -5.03 -0.52 -1.19
CA LEU A 105 -5.29 0.22 0.05
C LEU A 105 -5.82 1.63 -0.23
N ALA A 106 -5.44 2.20 -1.37
CA ALA A 106 -5.95 3.46 -1.86
C ALA A 106 -7.48 3.43 -2.07
N GLN A 107 -7.96 2.37 -2.73
CA GLN A 107 -9.39 2.17 -2.95
C GLN A 107 -10.14 2.03 -1.63
N GLY A 108 -9.62 1.25 -0.68
CA GLY A 108 -10.28 1.05 0.61
C GLY A 108 -10.35 2.32 1.47
N LEU A 109 -9.35 3.21 1.40
CA LEU A 109 -9.40 4.52 2.06
C LEU A 109 -10.46 5.44 1.45
N VAL A 110 -10.61 5.42 0.13
CA VAL A 110 -11.65 6.22 -0.55
C VAL A 110 -13.05 5.67 -0.28
N ASP A 111 -13.21 4.35 -0.30
CA ASP A 111 -14.48 3.67 0.04
C ASP A 111 -14.91 3.97 1.49
N ALA A 112 -13.95 4.04 2.41
CA ALA A 112 -14.18 4.44 3.79
C ALA A 112 -14.45 5.95 3.97
N GLY A 113 -14.37 6.76 2.90
CA GLY A 113 -14.52 8.22 2.97
C GLY A 113 -13.35 8.95 3.65
N LEU A 114 -12.22 8.26 3.85
CA LEU A 114 -11.03 8.78 4.54
C LEU A 114 -10.03 9.45 3.60
N ALA A 115 -10.17 9.23 2.29
CA ALA A 115 -9.33 9.79 1.26
C ALA A 115 -10.14 10.18 0.02
N SER A 116 -9.54 11.03 -0.81
CA SER A 116 -10.07 11.37 -2.13
C SER A 116 -9.03 11.05 -3.21
N TRP A 117 -9.49 10.66 -4.39
CA TRP A 117 -8.62 10.44 -5.55
C TRP A 117 -7.97 11.74 -5.98
N LEU A 118 -6.67 11.66 -6.27
CA LEU A 118 -5.94 12.77 -6.89
C LEU A 118 -6.37 12.90 -8.37
N PRO A 119 -6.68 14.11 -8.87
CA PRO A 119 -7.23 14.31 -10.22
C PRO A 119 -6.28 13.89 -11.35
N ASN A 120 -4.97 13.85 -11.07
CA ASN A 120 -3.92 13.45 -12.01
C ASN A 120 -3.64 11.93 -12.02
N CYS A 121 -4.47 11.13 -11.36
CA CYS A 121 -4.30 9.68 -11.27
C CYS A 121 -5.41 8.87 -11.95
N SER A 122 -6.29 9.52 -12.72
CA SER A 122 -7.29 8.90 -13.57
C SER A 122 -6.79 8.82 -15.01
N SER A 123 -5.92 7.86 -15.32
CA SER A 123 -5.62 7.39 -16.69
C SER A 123 -4.99 6.00 -16.65
#